data_AF-W9B820-F1
#
_entry.id   AF-W9B820-F1
#
_cell.length_a   1.000
_cell.length_b   1.000
_cell.length_c   1.000
_cell.angle_alpha   90.00
_cell.angle_beta   90.00
_cell.angle_gamma   90.00
#
_symmetry.space_group_name_H-M   'P 1'
#
loop_
_entity.id
_entity.type
_entity.pdbx_description
1 polymer ?
#
loop_
_entity_poly.entity_id
_entity_poly.type
_entity_poly.pdbx_seq_one_letter_code
_entity_poly.pdbx_strand_id
1 'polypeptide(L)'
;MLVETRAVGRVGALAIALGVGCAIAPASLAPPDSQPRTAGHAEVLSLGPAVVRLASAETIPPAMQPASPWVLSAVEPVAGQQLSEVLDGPVDASAAGMANARARVVGHTAMVFGPATTAAVTPGAGANHAGRATTALQPTFGGSHLGDIIGIFIGNGDEPGENGGLLIGNGADGGPGQNGGRGGLLFGNGGRGGDATATQGAGNGGNAGMFGNGGDGGAGANATSADGGMGHPGGAGGNGGVIAGNGGDGGRGGNATNSGTAVGGSGGRGGKAGTLFGVGGRGGDGGSGASSQGEGVGGSGGPGGDGGFSGTGGDGGNGGRGAGVTGSGGYGGSGANSRVGQGGAGGKGGSASSTTGAAKAGGGGHGGNGGTFSTGGRGGDGGNATTTTGTAKGGDGGDGGRPNGTGGAGGQGNNGNGNNGADGDA
;
A
#
# COMPACT_ATOMS: atom_id res chain seq x y z
N MET A 1 -59.50 11.49 -29.29
CA MET A 1 -59.34 12.59 -28.32
C MET A 1 -58.26 12.12 -27.35
N LEU A 2 -56.98 12.39 -27.60
CA LEU A 2 -56.25 13.59 -27.14
C LEU A 2 -56.32 13.69 -25.60
N VAL A 3 -55.24 13.63 -24.83
CA VAL A 3 -53.83 14.05 -25.09
C VAL A 3 -52.82 13.12 -24.38
N GLU A 4 -51.72 12.74 -25.07
CA GLU A 4 -50.47 12.31 -24.39
C GLU A 4 -49.64 13.54 -24.02
N THR A 5 -49.31 13.74 -22.75
CA THR A 5 -48.40 14.80 -22.31
C THR A 5 -46.99 14.25 -22.12
N ARG A 6 -46.21 14.17 -23.20
CA ARG A 6 -44.76 13.89 -23.12
C ARG A 6 -44.04 15.11 -22.54
N ALA A 7 -43.68 15.06 -21.25
CA ALA A 7 -42.83 16.06 -20.64
C ALA A 7 -41.38 15.91 -21.13
N VAL A 8 -41.00 16.71 -22.13
CA VAL A 8 -39.60 16.83 -22.58
C VAL A 8 -38.81 17.61 -21.53
N GLY A 9 -38.22 16.88 -20.58
CA GLY A 9 -37.23 17.42 -19.65
C GLY A 9 -35.93 17.75 -20.39
N ARG A 10 -35.68 19.04 -20.64
CA ARG A 10 -34.44 19.51 -21.23
C ARG A 10 -33.27 19.23 -20.29
N VAL A 11 -32.44 18.22 -20.61
CA VAL A 11 -31.10 18.13 -20.04
C VAL A 11 -30.30 19.32 -20.60
N GLY A 12 -30.06 20.31 -19.75
CA GLY A 12 -29.28 21.49 -20.13
C GLY A 12 -27.85 21.09 -20.51
N ALA A 13 -27.22 21.87 -21.38
CA ALA A 13 -25.85 21.66 -21.86
C ALA A 13 -24.76 21.93 -20.80
N LEU A 14 -25.04 21.64 -19.53
CA LEU A 14 -24.18 21.82 -18.36
C LEU A 14 -23.81 20.47 -17.70
N ALA A 15 -23.81 19.40 -18.49
CA ALA A 15 -23.42 18.04 -18.07
C ALA A 15 -22.18 17.49 -18.80
N ILE A 16 -21.55 18.30 -19.67
CA ILE A 16 -20.37 17.90 -20.47
C ILE A 16 -19.07 18.54 -19.94
N ALA A 17 -19.16 19.49 -19.00
CA ALA A 17 -18.01 20.24 -18.46
C ALA A 17 -17.35 19.61 -17.20
N LEU A 18 -17.91 18.55 -16.64
CA LEU A 18 -17.33 17.79 -15.53
C LEU A 18 -17.27 16.32 -15.92
N GLY A 19 -16.09 15.88 -16.36
CA GLY A 19 -15.85 14.58 -16.99
C GLY A 19 -15.99 13.39 -16.05
N VAL A 20 -17.23 13.05 -15.70
CA VAL A 20 -17.60 11.80 -15.02
C VAL A 20 -18.35 10.93 -16.02
N GLY A 21 -17.68 9.91 -16.55
CA GLY A 21 -18.23 9.05 -17.60
C GLY A 21 -17.41 7.79 -17.83
N CYS A 22 -17.69 6.75 -17.05
CA CYS A 22 -17.11 5.42 -17.26
C CYS A 22 -17.53 4.85 -18.63
N ALA A 23 -16.56 4.37 -19.40
CA ALA A 23 -16.85 3.61 -20.62
C ALA A 23 -17.20 2.15 -20.27
N ILE A 24 -18.50 1.85 -20.21
CA ILE A 24 -19.00 0.46 -20.28
C ILE A 24 -19.66 0.31 -21.65
N ALA A 25 -18.99 -0.38 -22.57
CA ALA A 25 -19.52 -0.64 -23.90
C ALA A 25 -20.39 -1.91 -23.89
N PRO A 26 -21.69 -1.84 -24.26
CA PRO A 26 -22.50 -3.02 -24.50
C PRO A 26 -22.28 -3.52 -25.93
N ALA A 27 -21.98 -4.81 -26.09
CA ALA A 27 -21.97 -5.48 -27.39
C ALA A 27 -22.86 -6.73 -27.33
N SER A 28 -23.95 -6.74 -28.11
CA SER A 28 -24.89 -7.87 -28.18
C SER A 28 -25.69 -7.89 -29.49
N LEU A 29 -25.46 -8.93 -30.30
CA LEU A 29 -26.30 -9.50 -31.39
C LEU A 29 -26.68 -8.59 -32.60
N ALA A 30 -26.80 -9.06 -33.86
CA ALA A 30 -26.74 -10.41 -34.46
C ALA A 30 -26.31 -10.36 -35.97
N PRO A 31 -26.00 -11.49 -36.64
CA PRO A 31 -25.52 -11.56 -38.04
C PRO A 31 -26.55 -12.14 -39.05
N PRO A 32 -26.21 -12.19 -40.35
CA PRO A 32 -26.71 -13.25 -41.24
C PRO A 32 -25.65 -13.93 -42.15
N ASP A 33 -25.82 -15.25 -42.34
CA ASP A 33 -25.50 -16.09 -43.52
C ASP A 33 -24.03 -16.20 -44.06
N SER A 34 -23.47 -17.37 -44.44
CA SER A 34 -24.06 -18.71 -44.73
C SER A 34 -23.04 -19.89 -44.74
N GLN A 35 -23.39 -21.01 -44.06
CA GLN A 35 -23.24 -22.46 -44.44
C GLN A 35 -21.85 -23.09 -44.81
N PRO A 36 -21.62 -24.44 -44.68
CA PRO A 36 -22.12 -25.41 -43.67
C PRO A 36 -21.21 -26.63 -43.29
N ARG A 37 -21.68 -27.45 -42.33
CA ARG A 37 -21.25 -28.85 -41.94
C ARG A 37 -19.93 -28.95 -41.14
N THR A 38 -19.81 -29.79 -40.10
CA THR A 38 -20.18 -31.23 -39.99
C THR A 38 -20.74 -31.61 -38.60
N ALA A 39 -21.38 -32.79 -38.47
CA ALA A 39 -22.25 -33.19 -37.36
C ALA A 39 -21.59 -33.95 -36.18
N GLY A 40 -22.28 -33.99 -35.03
CA GLY A 40 -21.94 -34.83 -33.86
C GLY A 40 -23.01 -34.80 -32.75
N HIS A 41 -23.72 -35.93 -32.60
CA HIS A 41 -24.69 -36.34 -31.56
C HIS A 41 -24.30 -36.02 -30.09
N ALA A 42 -25.17 -35.95 -29.06
CA ALA A 42 -26.64 -36.07 -28.92
C ALA A 42 -27.12 -35.58 -27.51
N GLU A 43 -28.41 -35.23 -27.38
CA GLU A 43 -29.41 -35.52 -26.30
C GLU A 43 -28.97 -35.73 -24.80
N VAL A 44 -29.70 -35.35 -23.74
CA VAL A 44 -31.15 -35.51 -23.43
C VAL A 44 -31.67 -34.43 -22.44
N LEU A 45 -32.98 -34.15 -22.49
CA LEU A 45 -33.75 -33.23 -21.62
C LEU A 45 -34.38 -33.96 -20.40
N SER A 46 -34.54 -33.31 -19.22
CA SER A 46 -35.56 -33.71 -18.23
C SER A 46 -35.95 -32.57 -17.25
N LEU A 47 -37.18 -32.61 -16.72
CA LEU A 47 -37.89 -31.46 -16.12
C LEU A 47 -38.43 -31.72 -14.69
N GLY A 48 -38.07 -30.83 -13.75
CA GLY A 48 -38.85 -30.46 -12.55
C GLY A 48 -39.11 -31.51 -11.45
N PRO A 49 -39.92 -31.19 -10.40
CA PRO A 49 -40.50 -29.88 -10.03
C PRO A 49 -40.16 -29.44 -8.57
N ALA A 50 -40.68 -28.30 -8.12
CA ALA A 50 -40.47 -27.72 -6.78
C ALA A 50 -41.67 -27.86 -5.83
N VAL A 51 -41.44 -28.01 -4.51
CA VAL A 51 -42.43 -27.76 -3.43
C VAL A 51 -41.75 -27.22 -2.15
N VAL A 52 -42.39 -26.24 -1.51
CA VAL A 52 -42.05 -25.62 -0.21
C VAL A 52 -42.82 -26.30 0.95
N ARG A 53 -42.23 -26.46 2.15
CA ARG A 53 -42.96 -26.44 3.45
C ARG A 53 -42.08 -25.98 4.63
N LEU A 54 -42.77 -25.58 5.71
CA LEU A 54 -42.31 -24.81 6.87
C LEU A 54 -42.73 -25.48 8.19
N ALA A 55 -42.00 -25.18 9.27
CA ALA A 55 -42.36 -25.25 10.71
C ALA A 55 -42.29 -26.58 11.48
N SER A 56 -41.58 -26.52 12.62
CA SER A 56 -42.07 -26.94 13.96
C SER A 56 -41.17 -26.35 15.06
N ALA A 57 -41.73 -26.03 16.23
CA ALA A 57 -41.05 -25.39 17.38
C ALA A 57 -41.44 -26.06 18.72
N GLU A 58 -41.06 -25.45 19.86
CA GLU A 58 -41.24 -25.87 21.28
C GLU A 58 -40.21 -26.88 21.83
N THR A 59 -39.76 -26.85 23.11
CA THR A 59 -40.24 -26.13 24.32
C THR A 59 -39.10 -25.79 25.32
N ILE A 60 -39.38 -24.89 26.29
CA ILE A 60 -38.53 -24.33 27.38
C ILE A 60 -39.44 -24.01 28.61
N PRO A 61 -38.98 -23.70 29.86
CA PRO A 61 -37.70 -23.14 30.38
C PRO A 61 -37.12 -24.04 31.52
N PRO A 62 -36.61 -23.62 32.72
CA PRO A 62 -36.07 -22.35 33.29
C PRO A 62 -34.72 -22.50 34.05
N ALA A 63 -34.23 -21.57 34.90
CA ALA A 63 -33.87 -20.14 34.70
C ALA A 63 -33.35 -19.49 36.02
N MET A 64 -32.27 -18.69 36.02
CA MET A 64 -32.00 -17.66 37.06
C MET A 64 -31.25 -16.45 36.46
N GLN A 65 -31.60 -15.23 36.90
CA GLN A 65 -31.25 -13.93 36.28
C GLN A 65 -30.29 -13.08 37.19
N PRO A 66 -30.18 -11.74 37.08
CA PRO A 66 -29.17 -11.06 36.24
C PRO A 66 -28.36 -9.96 37.00
N ALA A 67 -27.28 -9.40 36.40
CA ALA A 67 -26.85 -8.01 36.65
C ALA A 67 -25.70 -7.52 35.73
N SER A 68 -25.71 -6.22 35.44
CA SER A 68 -24.58 -5.33 35.09
C SER A 68 -24.75 -4.08 36.01
N PRO A 69 -23.78 -3.17 36.29
CA PRO A 69 -22.74 -2.63 35.37
C PRO A 69 -21.32 -2.34 35.94
N TRP A 70 -20.38 -2.06 35.03
CA TRP A 70 -19.16 -1.22 35.09
C TRP A 70 -18.56 -0.79 36.45
N VAL A 71 -17.28 -1.17 36.72
CA VAL A 71 -16.33 -0.43 37.57
C VAL A 71 -14.91 -0.49 36.97
N LEU A 72 -14.18 0.62 37.07
CA LEU A 72 -12.77 0.79 36.68
C LEU A 72 -11.87 0.67 37.94
N SER A 73 -10.79 -0.13 37.92
CA SER A 73 -9.79 -0.13 39.00
C SER A 73 -8.38 -0.47 38.51
N ALA A 74 -7.39 0.33 38.96
CA ALA A 74 -5.97 0.16 38.66
C ALA A 74 -5.30 -0.96 39.49
N VAL A 75 -4.16 -1.46 39.01
CA VAL A 75 -3.18 -2.24 39.79
C VAL A 75 -1.76 -1.79 39.40
N GLU A 76 -0.89 -1.66 40.40
CA GLU A 76 0.51 -1.21 40.30
C GLU A 76 1.49 -2.33 39.88
N PRO A 77 2.70 -2.01 39.39
CA PRO A 77 3.71 -3.00 39.03
C PRO A 77 4.71 -3.30 40.17
N VAL A 78 4.99 -4.57 40.43
CA VAL A 78 6.11 -5.01 41.31
C VAL A 78 6.87 -6.20 40.73
N ALA A 79 8.21 -6.07 40.76
CA ALA A 79 9.26 -7.10 40.68
C ALA A 79 9.30 -8.07 39.48
N GLY A 80 10.40 -8.02 38.73
CA GLY A 80 10.79 -9.05 37.76
C GLY A 80 11.79 -10.07 38.30
N GLN A 81 12.04 -11.12 37.51
CA GLN A 81 13.16 -12.05 37.65
C GLN A 81 13.78 -12.35 36.28
N GLN A 82 15.07 -12.68 36.36
CA GLN A 82 16.08 -12.84 35.33
C GLN A 82 15.76 -13.80 34.17
N LEU A 83 16.40 -13.58 33.01
CA LEU A 83 17.40 -14.54 32.52
C LEU A 83 18.42 -13.84 31.59
N SER A 84 19.71 -14.06 31.80
CA SER A 84 20.78 -13.63 30.90
C SER A 84 21.32 -14.84 30.13
N GLU A 85 21.30 -14.72 28.80
CA GLU A 85 22.34 -15.10 27.85
C GLU A 85 23.42 -16.10 28.31
N VAL A 86 23.44 -17.27 27.65
CA VAL A 86 24.54 -18.26 27.72
C VAL A 86 25.40 -18.12 26.47
N LEU A 87 26.68 -17.80 26.66
CA LEU A 87 27.75 -18.03 25.68
C LEU A 87 28.93 -18.68 26.40
N ASP A 88 29.49 -19.73 25.78
CA ASP A 88 30.45 -20.64 26.42
C ASP A 88 31.80 -19.99 26.76
N GLY A 89 32.47 -20.60 27.75
CA GLY A 89 33.58 -20.01 28.49
C GLY A 89 35.00 -20.13 27.90
N PRO A 90 36.00 -19.62 28.64
CA PRO A 90 37.39 -19.47 28.18
C PRO A 90 38.32 -20.58 28.70
N VAL A 91 39.60 -20.51 28.32
CA VAL A 91 40.71 -21.13 29.06
C VAL A 91 41.80 -20.10 29.38
N ASP A 92 41.93 -19.83 30.68
CA ASP A 92 43.13 -19.51 31.49
C ASP A 92 44.16 -18.48 30.95
N ALA A 93 44.26 -17.28 31.55
CA ALA A 93 44.99 -16.94 32.79
C ALA A 93 46.49 -16.62 32.52
N SER A 94 47.14 -15.61 33.10
CA SER A 94 46.81 -14.73 34.24
C SER A 94 47.65 -13.42 34.24
N ALA A 95 47.26 -12.49 35.12
CA ALA A 95 48.10 -11.54 35.89
C ALA A 95 47.96 -10.02 35.63
N ALA A 96 47.48 -9.33 36.69
CA ALA A 96 47.72 -7.94 37.11
C ALA A 96 47.43 -6.76 36.15
N GLY A 97 46.73 -5.68 36.55
CA GLY A 97 46.02 -5.42 37.81
C GLY A 97 45.78 -3.92 38.07
N MET A 98 44.72 -3.61 38.84
CA MET A 98 44.43 -2.31 39.50
C MET A 98 44.08 -1.10 38.58
N ALA A 99 43.15 -0.19 38.93
CA ALA A 99 42.30 -0.09 40.14
C ALA A 99 40.99 0.71 39.92
N ASN A 100 40.03 0.45 40.81
CA ASN A 100 38.94 1.29 41.37
C ASN A 100 38.09 2.18 40.41
N ALA A 101 36.78 2.00 40.22
CA ALA A 101 35.64 1.74 41.13
C ALA A 101 34.97 2.98 41.76
N ARG A 102 33.69 3.18 41.38
CA ARG A 102 32.53 3.66 42.18
C ARG A 102 32.55 5.12 42.71
N ALA A 103 31.41 5.83 42.85
CA ALA A 103 30.08 5.67 42.25
C ALA A 103 29.22 6.95 42.42
N ARG A 104 28.48 7.30 41.35
CA ARG A 104 27.10 7.85 41.29
C ARG A 104 26.38 8.32 42.58
N VAL A 105 25.83 9.56 42.53
CA VAL A 105 24.45 9.99 42.92
C VAL A 105 24.10 11.21 42.02
N VAL A 106 23.25 11.10 41.00
CA VAL A 106 21.77 11.35 40.94
C VAL A 106 21.32 12.80 41.20
N GLY A 107 20.55 13.36 40.25
CA GLY A 107 19.73 14.57 40.44
C GLY A 107 18.89 14.89 39.19
N HIS A 108 17.56 14.72 39.27
CA HIS A 108 16.60 15.26 38.29
C HIS A 108 16.24 16.71 38.69
N THR A 109 15.84 17.58 37.75
CA THR A 109 14.80 18.65 37.95
C THR A 109 14.45 19.39 36.65
N ALA A 110 13.14 19.62 36.49
CA ALA A 110 12.37 20.63 35.74
C ALA A 110 12.89 21.32 34.45
N MET A 111 11.95 21.50 33.52
CA MET A 111 11.96 22.60 32.54
C MET A 111 11.74 23.94 33.25
N VAL A 112 12.68 24.89 33.08
CA VAL A 112 12.54 26.28 33.51
C VAL A 112 13.02 27.18 32.37
N PHE A 113 12.18 28.12 31.94
CA PHE A 113 12.58 29.16 30.99
C PHE A 113 13.35 30.27 31.74
N GLY A 114 14.56 30.57 31.28
CA GLY A 114 15.37 31.70 31.76
C GLY A 114 16.39 32.11 30.69
N PRO A 115 16.68 33.42 30.51
CA PRO A 115 17.55 33.89 29.43
C PRO A 115 19.02 33.69 29.79
N ALA A 116 19.77 32.96 28.95
CA ALA A 116 21.21 32.78 29.09
C ALA A 116 21.97 33.74 28.17
N THR A 117 22.97 34.42 28.73
CA THR A 117 23.71 35.53 28.14
C THR A 117 24.78 35.10 27.13
N THR A 118 25.10 36.02 26.20
CA THR A 118 26.22 35.92 25.25
C THR A 118 27.57 35.64 25.92
N ALA A 119 28.30 34.66 25.40
CA ALA A 119 29.74 34.48 25.63
C ALA A 119 30.46 34.46 24.27
N ALA A 120 31.47 35.30 24.10
CA ALA A 120 32.19 35.46 22.83
C ALA A 120 33.34 34.43 22.71
N VAL A 121 33.57 33.94 21.49
CA VAL A 121 34.76 33.17 21.11
C VAL A 121 35.35 33.79 19.84
N THR A 122 36.62 34.18 19.91
CA THR A 122 37.40 34.80 18.82
C THR A 122 38.30 33.73 18.17
N PRO A 123 38.57 33.79 16.84
CA PRO A 123 38.70 32.56 16.05
C PRO A 123 40.14 32.12 15.75
N GLY A 124 40.28 30.84 15.34
CA GLY A 124 41.43 30.31 14.59
C GLY A 124 40.97 29.64 13.29
N ALA A 125 41.57 30.00 12.16
CA ALA A 125 41.29 29.44 10.83
C ALA A 125 42.02 28.10 10.61
N GLY A 126 41.65 27.18 9.70
CA GLY A 126 40.52 27.06 8.75
C GLY A 126 40.33 25.56 8.40
N ALA A 127 39.50 25.10 7.45
CA ALA A 127 38.86 25.77 6.34
C ALA A 127 37.59 25.02 5.84
N ASN A 128 36.80 25.68 4.99
CA ASN A 128 35.84 25.10 4.02
C ASN A 128 34.52 24.46 4.52
N HIS A 129 33.75 25.20 5.31
CA HIS A 129 32.27 25.17 5.17
C HIS A 129 31.79 26.44 4.44
N ALA A 130 31.81 26.39 3.11
CA ALA A 130 31.26 27.47 2.29
C ALA A 130 29.72 27.43 2.34
N GLY A 131 29.12 28.31 3.14
CA GLY A 131 27.84 28.93 2.76
C GLY A 131 26.54 28.19 3.03
N ARG A 132 26.38 27.44 4.13
CA ARG A 132 25.02 27.27 4.69
C ARG A 132 24.62 28.54 5.45
N ALA A 133 24.25 29.57 4.69
CA ALA A 133 23.61 30.74 5.25
C ALA A 133 22.35 30.29 6.01
N THR A 134 22.20 30.74 7.25
CA THR A 134 20.90 30.76 7.92
C THR A 134 20.07 31.87 7.29
N THR A 135 19.63 31.64 6.05
CA THR A 135 18.61 32.46 5.41
C THR A 135 17.34 32.24 6.22
N ALA A 136 17.08 33.14 7.16
CA ALA A 136 15.72 33.36 7.62
C ALA A 136 14.85 33.52 6.36
N LEU A 137 13.68 32.89 6.33
CA LEU A 137 12.70 33.03 5.26
C LEU A 137 12.16 34.47 5.24
N GLN A 138 13.00 35.41 4.79
CA GLN A 138 12.61 36.72 4.33
C GLN A 138 12.08 36.49 2.92
N PRO A 139 10.77 36.57 2.67
CA PRO A 139 10.26 36.49 1.31
C PRO A 139 10.84 37.65 0.51
N THR A 140 11.71 37.32 -0.44
CA THR A 140 12.24 38.29 -1.40
C THR A 140 11.13 38.59 -2.39
N PHE A 141 10.38 39.66 -2.14
CA PHE A 141 9.28 40.10 -2.99
C PHE A 141 9.80 40.64 -4.32
N GLY A 142 9.97 39.75 -5.29
CA GLY A 142 10.52 39.99 -6.62
C GLY A 142 9.51 40.56 -7.64
N GLY A 143 8.47 41.25 -7.18
CA GLY A 143 7.43 41.76 -8.07
C GLY A 143 6.39 42.62 -7.36
N SER A 144 5.18 42.59 -7.91
CA SER A 144 4.02 43.24 -7.31
C SER A 144 3.71 42.56 -5.98
N HIS A 145 4.00 43.21 -4.85
CA HIS A 145 3.96 42.61 -3.51
C HIS A 145 2.64 41.88 -3.16
N LEU A 146 1.52 42.28 -3.77
CA LEU A 146 0.25 41.57 -3.67
C LEU A 146 0.27 40.17 -4.31
N GLY A 147 0.88 40.01 -5.49
CA GLY A 147 0.99 38.73 -6.18
C GLY A 147 1.81 37.72 -5.39
N ASP A 148 2.98 38.14 -4.91
CA ASP A 148 3.89 37.29 -4.13
C ASP A 148 3.25 36.87 -2.78
N ILE A 149 2.57 37.79 -2.08
CA ILE A 149 1.83 37.48 -0.85
C ILE A 149 0.63 36.57 -1.12
N ILE A 150 -0.08 36.75 -2.24
CA ILE A 150 -1.17 35.85 -2.65
C ILE A 150 -0.62 34.45 -2.96
N GLY A 151 0.52 34.35 -3.64
CA GLY A 151 1.19 33.09 -4.00
C GLY A 151 1.44 32.18 -2.80
N ILE A 152 1.84 32.75 -1.66
CA ILE A 152 2.04 32.02 -0.39
C ILE A 152 0.76 31.28 0.06
N PHE A 153 -0.43 31.83 -0.21
CA PHE A 153 -1.71 31.21 0.18
C PHE A 153 -2.40 30.45 -0.97
N ILE A 154 -2.18 30.90 -2.21
CA ILE A 154 -2.86 30.46 -3.43
C ILE A 154 -1.83 30.36 -4.56
N GLY A 155 -1.32 29.16 -4.79
CA GLY A 155 -0.30 28.87 -5.80
C GLY A 155 -0.02 27.37 -5.87
N ASN A 156 0.39 26.84 -7.03
CA ASN A 156 0.96 25.49 -7.05
C ASN A 156 2.43 25.57 -6.65
N GLY A 157 3.00 24.48 -6.14
CA GLY A 157 4.45 24.36 -6.12
C GLY A 157 4.98 24.36 -7.56
N ASP A 158 6.07 25.07 -7.81
CA ASP A 158 6.71 25.15 -9.13
C ASP A 158 8.10 24.48 -9.18
N GLU A 159 8.69 24.21 -8.01
CA GLU A 159 9.96 23.51 -7.86
C GLU A 159 9.80 22.04 -7.43
N PRO A 160 10.72 21.13 -7.77
CA PRO A 160 10.54 19.70 -7.51
C PRO A 160 10.35 19.39 -6.02
N GLY A 161 9.23 18.73 -5.69
CA GLY A 161 8.83 18.39 -4.32
C GLY A 161 8.30 19.56 -3.47
N GLU A 162 8.13 20.75 -4.04
CA GLU A 162 7.58 21.92 -3.34
C GLU A 162 6.08 21.76 -3.06
N ASN A 163 5.64 22.19 -1.88
CA ASN A 163 4.23 22.17 -1.52
C ASN A 163 3.46 23.28 -2.27
N GLY A 164 2.17 23.05 -2.53
CA GLY A 164 1.28 24.12 -2.93
C GLY A 164 1.12 25.20 -1.85
N GLY A 165 0.61 26.36 -2.26
CA GLY A 165 0.26 27.47 -1.38
C GLY A 165 -0.64 27.05 -0.22
N LEU A 166 -0.47 27.72 0.92
CA LEU A 166 -0.94 27.27 2.24
C LEU A 166 -2.43 26.88 2.28
N LEU A 167 -3.28 27.53 1.49
CA LEU A 167 -4.73 27.25 1.45
C LEU A 167 -5.15 26.53 0.18
N ILE A 168 -4.66 26.99 -0.98
CA ILE A 168 -5.05 26.50 -2.29
C ILE A 168 -3.80 26.27 -3.14
N GLY A 169 -3.63 25.07 -3.67
CA GLY A 169 -2.46 24.75 -4.47
C GLY A 169 -2.24 23.26 -4.63
N ASN A 170 -1.83 22.81 -5.80
CA ASN A 170 -1.26 21.47 -5.94
C ASN A 170 0.20 21.48 -5.49
N GLY A 171 0.64 20.41 -4.84
CA GLY A 171 2.06 20.17 -4.65
C GLY A 171 2.73 19.78 -5.96
N ALA A 172 3.99 20.17 -6.14
CA ALA A 172 4.81 19.79 -7.28
C ALA A 172 5.28 18.34 -7.17
N ASP A 173 5.51 17.71 -8.33
CA ASP A 173 6.12 16.39 -8.39
C ASP A 173 7.56 16.43 -7.85
N GLY A 174 7.96 15.39 -7.13
CA GLY A 174 9.29 15.24 -6.57
C GLY A 174 10.35 15.07 -7.65
N GLY A 175 11.51 15.71 -7.45
CA GLY A 175 12.72 15.40 -8.21
C GLY A 175 13.20 13.97 -7.92
N PRO A 176 14.23 13.45 -8.63
CA PRO A 176 14.72 12.09 -8.43
C PRO A 176 14.97 11.76 -6.95
N GLY A 177 14.33 10.69 -6.45
CA GLY A 177 14.34 10.25 -5.05
C GLY A 177 13.69 11.18 -4.01
N GLN A 178 13.10 12.31 -4.42
CA GLN A 178 12.43 13.26 -3.54
C GLN A 178 10.92 12.97 -3.43
N ASN A 179 10.35 13.22 -2.25
CA ASN A 179 8.90 13.14 -2.09
C ASN A 179 8.20 14.21 -2.95
N GLY A 180 6.98 13.92 -3.39
CA GLY A 180 6.09 14.92 -3.97
C GLY A 180 5.61 15.92 -2.91
N GLY A 181 5.41 17.16 -3.34
CA GLY A 181 4.91 18.22 -2.48
C GLY A 181 3.47 17.99 -2.05
N ARG A 182 3.09 18.57 -0.91
CA ARG A 182 1.71 18.49 -0.41
C ARG A 182 0.80 19.49 -1.10
N GLY A 183 -0.47 19.16 -1.23
CA GLY A 183 -1.50 20.12 -1.62
C GLY A 183 -1.79 21.13 -0.50
N GLY A 184 -2.34 22.29 -0.88
CA GLY A 184 -2.81 23.34 0.04
C GLY A 184 -3.92 22.86 0.97
N LEU A 185 -4.01 23.45 2.17
CA LEU A 185 -4.82 22.93 3.28
C LEU A 185 -6.32 22.80 2.98
N LEU A 186 -6.88 23.64 2.09
CA LEU A 186 -8.29 23.58 1.72
C LEU A 186 -8.49 22.79 0.42
N PHE A 187 -7.77 23.18 -0.63
CA PHE A 187 -7.88 22.57 -1.96
C PHE A 187 -6.50 22.35 -2.56
N GLY A 188 -6.17 21.10 -2.88
CA GLY A 188 -4.88 20.79 -3.47
C GLY A 188 -4.65 19.29 -3.57
N ASN A 189 -4.23 18.85 -4.75
CA ASN A 189 -3.67 17.51 -4.93
C ASN A 189 -2.23 17.49 -4.39
N GLY A 190 -1.77 16.34 -3.91
CA GLY A 190 -0.34 16.11 -3.71
C GLY A 190 0.37 15.81 -5.03
N GLY A 191 1.63 16.22 -5.15
CA GLY A 191 2.48 15.85 -6.29
C GLY A 191 2.94 14.40 -6.18
N ARG A 192 3.30 13.80 -7.31
CA ARG A 192 3.90 12.45 -7.35
C ARG A 192 5.29 12.45 -6.72
N GLY A 193 5.64 11.37 -6.03
CA GLY A 193 7.01 11.11 -5.57
C GLY A 193 7.95 10.79 -6.73
N GLY A 194 9.15 11.36 -6.71
CA GLY A 194 10.15 11.13 -7.75
C GLY A 194 10.74 9.72 -7.68
N ASP A 195 10.99 9.14 -8.86
CA ASP A 195 11.56 7.80 -8.98
C ASP A 195 12.98 7.77 -8.37
N ALA A 196 13.34 6.63 -7.78
CA ALA A 196 14.62 6.43 -7.09
C ALA A 196 15.83 6.59 -8.03
N THR A 197 16.98 6.88 -7.42
CA THR A 197 18.29 6.91 -8.09
C THR A 197 19.21 5.83 -7.49
N ALA A 198 20.43 5.70 -8.03
CA ALA A 198 21.45 4.81 -7.47
C ALA A 198 21.87 5.15 -6.02
N THR A 199 21.56 6.35 -5.52
CA THR A 199 21.96 6.82 -4.17
C THR A 199 20.80 7.26 -3.29
N GLN A 200 19.58 7.30 -3.82
CA GLN A 200 18.38 7.76 -3.11
C GLN A 200 17.21 6.82 -3.41
N GLY A 201 16.53 6.35 -2.37
CA GLY A 201 15.30 5.57 -2.51
C GLY A 201 14.17 6.38 -3.16
N ALA A 202 13.09 5.70 -3.54
CA ALA A 202 11.97 6.36 -4.19
C ALA A 202 11.26 7.34 -3.27
N GLY A 203 10.86 8.48 -3.83
CA GLY A 203 10.05 9.47 -3.13
C GLY A 203 8.62 8.97 -2.87
N ASN A 204 8.05 9.35 -1.74
CA ASN A 204 6.63 9.13 -1.48
C ASN A 204 5.80 10.20 -2.19
N GLY A 205 4.57 9.86 -2.56
CA GLY A 205 3.60 10.83 -3.05
C GLY A 205 3.18 11.84 -1.98
N GLY A 206 2.89 13.05 -2.41
CA GLY A 206 2.40 14.12 -1.56
C GLY A 206 0.97 13.85 -1.07
N ASN A 207 0.65 14.29 0.15
CA ASN A 207 -0.73 14.27 0.64
C ASN A 207 -1.50 15.47 0.10
N ALA A 208 -2.79 15.29 -0.16
CA ALA A 208 -3.74 16.39 -0.35
C ALA A 208 -4.14 17.06 0.99
N GLY A 209 -4.81 18.21 0.89
CA GLY A 209 -5.35 18.97 2.02
C GLY A 209 -6.71 18.48 2.50
N MET A 210 -7.70 19.37 2.59
CA MET A 210 -9.07 19.01 2.95
C MET A 210 -9.85 18.41 1.77
N PHE A 211 -9.56 18.87 0.54
CA PHE A 211 -10.04 18.33 -0.73
C PHE A 211 -8.89 18.17 -1.71
N GLY A 212 -8.86 17.05 -2.44
CA GLY A 212 -7.85 16.76 -3.47
C GLY A 212 -7.37 15.31 -3.42
N ASN A 213 -6.69 14.84 -4.45
CA ASN A 213 -6.13 13.48 -4.49
C ASN A 213 -4.68 13.48 -3.97
N GLY A 214 -4.29 12.40 -3.29
CA GLY A 214 -2.88 12.16 -3.00
C GLY A 214 -2.11 11.87 -4.29
N GLY A 215 -0.82 12.23 -4.32
CA GLY A 215 0.05 11.90 -5.45
C GLY A 215 0.57 10.47 -5.37
N ASP A 216 0.98 9.90 -6.50
CA ASP A 216 1.52 8.54 -6.55
C ASP A 216 2.93 8.46 -5.94
N GLY A 217 3.34 7.28 -5.47
CA GLY A 217 4.71 7.01 -5.06
C GLY A 217 5.66 6.79 -6.24
N GLY A 218 6.92 7.20 -6.09
CA GLY A 218 7.96 7.02 -7.10
C GLY A 218 8.35 5.55 -7.29
N ALA A 219 8.78 5.17 -8.48
CA ALA A 219 9.29 3.85 -8.77
C ALA A 219 10.66 3.60 -8.11
N GLY A 220 10.88 2.39 -7.63
CA GLY A 220 12.18 1.92 -7.15
C GLY A 220 13.17 1.69 -8.29
N ALA A 221 14.43 2.04 -8.06
CA ALA A 221 15.52 1.89 -9.02
C ALA A 221 15.88 0.42 -9.20
N ASN A 222 16.14 0.04 -10.46
CA ASN A 222 16.67 -1.28 -10.77
C ASN A 222 18.13 -1.39 -10.28
N ALA A 223 18.54 -2.59 -9.88
CA ALA A 223 19.90 -2.89 -9.43
C ALA A 223 20.55 -3.99 -10.28
N THR A 224 21.86 -3.90 -10.44
CA THR A 224 22.70 -4.87 -11.13
C THR A 224 23.71 -5.52 -10.18
N SER A 225 24.58 -6.41 -10.68
CA SER A 225 25.74 -6.91 -9.93
C SER A 225 26.65 -5.82 -9.37
N ALA A 226 26.75 -4.66 -10.05
CA ALA A 226 27.57 -3.53 -9.56
C ALA A 226 26.99 -2.90 -8.29
N ASP A 227 25.67 -3.02 -8.09
CA ASP A 227 24.90 -2.38 -7.03
C ASP A 227 24.55 -3.37 -5.90
N GLY A 228 25.24 -4.52 -5.85
CA GLY A 228 24.97 -5.61 -4.90
C GLY A 228 23.72 -6.44 -5.22
N GLY A 229 23.01 -6.15 -6.32
CA GLY A 229 21.86 -6.93 -6.79
C GLY A 229 20.59 -6.80 -5.93
N MET A 230 20.38 -5.67 -5.24
CA MET A 230 19.15 -5.40 -4.48
C MET A 230 18.40 -4.21 -5.08
N GLY A 231 17.26 -4.46 -5.71
CA GLY A 231 16.40 -3.42 -6.29
C GLY A 231 15.81 -2.54 -5.18
N HIS A 232 15.74 -1.23 -5.42
CA HIS A 232 15.20 -0.31 -4.42
C HIS A 232 13.68 -0.48 -4.28
N PRO A 233 13.11 -0.27 -3.08
CA PRO A 233 11.66 -0.27 -2.90
C PRO A 233 11.02 0.93 -3.62
N GLY A 234 9.76 0.77 -4.01
CA GLY A 234 8.92 1.87 -4.49
C GLY A 234 8.39 2.72 -3.33
N GLY A 235 8.14 4.01 -3.61
CA GLY A 235 7.63 4.96 -2.62
C GLY A 235 6.17 4.71 -2.28
N ALA A 236 5.72 5.14 -1.09
CA ALA A 236 4.30 5.07 -0.75
C ALA A 236 3.51 6.14 -1.50
N GLY A 237 2.27 5.82 -1.88
CA GLY A 237 1.31 6.79 -2.38
C GLY A 237 0.85 7.75 -1.27
N GLY A 238 0.60 8.99 -1.64
CA GLY A 238 0.10 10.03 -0.76
C GLY A 238 -1.39 9.87 -0.44
N ASN A 239 -1.84 10.39 0.70
CA ASN A 239 -3.24 10.32 1.10
C ASN A 239 -4.09 11.38 0.38
N GLY A 240 -5.32 10.99 0.04
CA GLY A 240 -6.38 11.89 -0.43
C GLY A 240 -6.87 12.83 0.66
N GLY A 241 -7.56 13.87 0.22
CA GLY A 241 -7.95 15.00 1.06
C GLY A 241 -8.97 14.61 2.12
N VAL A 242 -8.84 15.18 3.32
CA VAL A 242 -9.53 14.72 4.55
C VAL A 242 -11.04 14.53 4.37
N ILE A 243 -11.74 15.38 3.63
CA ILE A 243 -13.17 15.23 3.36
C ILE A 243 -13.39 14.34 2.13
N ALA A 244 -12.79 14.71 0.99
CA ALA A 244 -12.91 13.98 -0.25
C ALA A 244 -11.60 13.98 -1.05
N GLY A 245 -11.22 12.79 -1.53
CA GLY A 245 -10.02 12.59 -2.32
C GLY A 245 -9.65 11.13 -2.46
N ASN A 246 -9.13 10.73 -3.61
CA ASN A 246 -8.52 9.42 -3.77
C ASN A 246 -7.11 9.42 -3.14
N GLY A 247 -6.68 8.28 -2.61
CA GLY A 247 -5.27 8.07 -2.33
C GLY A 247 -4.50 7.85 -3.62
N GLY A 248 -3.24 8.29 -3.67
CA GLY A 248 -2.34 8.00 -4.79
C GLY A 248 -1.82 6.56 -4.73
N ASP A 249 -1.41 6.02 -5.87
CA ASP A 249 -0.93 4.64 -5.97
C ASP A 249 0.47 4.49 -5.36
N GLY A 250 0.78 3.29 -4.87
CA GLY A 250 2.12 2.94 -4.42
C GLY A 250 3.06 2.73 -5.59
N GLY A 251 4.28 3.25 -5.49
CA GLY A 251 5.31 3.09 -6.51
C GLY A 251 5.75 1.63 -6.66
N ARG A 252 6.06 1.22 -7.90
CA ARG A 252 6.57 -0.14 -8.18
C ARG A 252 7.96 -0.35 -7.59
N GLY A 253 8.27 -1.53 -7.06
CA GLY A 253 9.61 -1.91 -6.65
C GLY A 253 10.57 -2.16 -7.83
N GLY A 254 11.84 -1.78 -7.67
CA GLY A 254 12.87 -1.93 -8.70
C GLY A 254 13.28 -3.39 -8.91
N ASN A 255 13.58 -3.76 -10.16
CA ASN A 255 14.04 -5.12 -10.48
C ASN A 255 15.53 -5.28 -10.16
N ALA A 256 15.99 -6.50 -9.89
CA ALA A 256 17.39 -6.82 -9.66
C ALA A 256 17.90 -7.88 -10.63
N THR A 257 19.13 -7.70 -11.13
CA THR A 257 19.89 -8.72 -11.86
C THR A 257 21.26 -8.92 -11.23
N ASN A 258 21.67 -10.17 -10.97
CA ASN A 258 22.99 -10.44 -10.38
C ASN A 258 23.53 -11.82 -10.82
N SER A 259 24.85 -12.01 -10.87
CA SER A 259 25.41 -13.37 -10.91
C SER A 259 25.22 -14.10 -9.57
N GLY A 260 25.38 -13.40 -8.45
CA GLY A 260 25.14 -13.91 -7.09
C GLY A 260 23.65 -13.90 -6.72
N THR A 261 23.30 -13.32 -5.57
CA THR A 261 21.90 -13.15 -5.17
C THR A 261 21.29 -11.89 -5.81
N ALA A 262 20.10 -12.01 -6.38
CA ALA A 262 19.34 -10.90 -6.96
C ALA A 262 17.98 -10.76 -6.26
N VAL A 263 17.75 -9.65 -5.57
CA VAL A 263 16.50 -9.40 -4.80
C VAL A 263 15.78 -8.19 -5.39
N GLY A 264 14.59 -8.40 -5.96
CA GLY A 264 13.73 -7.30 -6.40
C GLY A 264 13.20 -6.50 -5.22
N GLY A 265 13.10 -5.19 -5.38
CA GLY A 265 12.57 -4.28 -4.36
C GLY A 265 11.07 -4.48 -4.13
N SER A 266 10.61 -4.20 -2.91
CA SER A 266 9.17 -4.24 -2.59
C SER A 266 8.42 -3.09 -3.27
N GLY A 267 7.18 -3.34 -3.67
CA GLY A 267 6.26 -2.27 -4.05
C GLY A 267 5.83 -1.42 -2.85
N GLY A 268 5.59 -0.14 -3.10
CA GLY A 268 5.14 0.82 -2.10
C GLY A 268 3.67 0.62 -1.70
N ARG A 269 3.30 1.05 -0.50
CA ARG A 269 1.90 1.06 -0.06
C ARG A 269 1.09 2.11 -0.82
N GLY A 270 -0.15 1.79 -1.21
CA GLY A 270 -1.11 2.77 -1.72
C GLY A 270 -1.60 3.74 -0.64
N GLY A 271 -1.82 5.00 -1.00
CA GLY A 271 -2.27 6.05 -0.09
C GLY A 271 -3.75 5.87 0.31
N LYS A 272 -4.13 6.35 1.49
CA LYS A 272 -5.54 6.28 1.92
C LYS A 272 -6.40 7.33 1.22
N ALA A 273 -7.67 7.03 1.03
CA ALA A 273 -8.67 8.00 0.60
C ALA A 273 -9.03 9.03 1.69
N GLY A 274 -9.78 10.05 1.29
CA GLY A 274 -10.49 10.96 2.17
C GLY A 274 -11.53 10.26 3.05
N THR A 275 -11.82 10.84 4.20
CA THR A 275 -12.62 10.14 5.25
C THR A 275 -14.07 9.90 4.87
N LEU A 276 -14.68 10.75 4.04
CA LEU A 276 -16.06 10.58 3.58
C LEU A 276 -16.11 9.93 2.19
N PHE A 277 -15.37 10.50 1.23
CA PHE A 277 -15.42 10.11 -0.17
C PHE A 277 -14.02 9.89 -0.76
N GLY A 278 -13.89 8.87 -1.60
CA GLY A 278 -12.67 8.59 -2.38
C GLY A 278 -12.25 7.13 -2.32
N VAL A 279 -11.54 6.69 -3.35
CA VAL A 279 -10.97 5.34 -3.48
C VAL A 279 -9.56 5.34 -2.92
N GLY A 280 -9.22 4.30 -2.15
CA GLY A 280 -7.84 4.13 -1.67
C GLY A 280 -6.91 3.75 -2.82
N GLY A 281 -5.68 4.25 -2.81
CA GLY A 281 -4.70 3.98 -3.85
C GLY A 281 -4.31 2.50 -3.89
N ARG A 282 -4.00 1.99 -5.07
CA ARG A 282 -3.47 0.64 -5.29
C ARG A 282 -2.07 0.51 -4.69
N GLY A 283 -1.73 -0.65 -4.15
CA GLY A 283 -0.36 -0.99 -3.75
C GLY A 283 0.53 -1.23 -4.97
N GLY A 284 1.77 -0.75 -4.93
CA GLY A 284 2.74 -0.93 -6.00
C GLY A 284 3.11 -2.40 -6.21
N ASP A 285 3.36 -2.80 -7.44
CA ASP A 285 3.85 -4.15 -7.74
C ASP A 285 5.32 -4.32 -7.29
N GLY A 286 5.71 -5.52 -6.88
CA GLY A 286 7.08 -5.87 -6.51
C GLY A 286 8.02 -6.00 -7.72
N GLY A 287 9.29 -5.67 -7.53
CA GLY A 287 10.34 -5.86 -8.52
C GLY A 287 10.71 -7.34 -8.69
N SER A 288 11.16 -7.74 -9.88
CA SER A 288 11.64 -9.11 -10.11
C SER A 288 13.12 -9.24 -9.73
N GLY A 289 13.53 -10.37 -9.15
CA GLY A 289 14.94 -10.71 -8.91
C GLY A 289 15.38 -11.86 -9.81
N ALA A 290 16.37 -11.62 -10.66
CA ALA A 290 16.88 -12.60 -11.62
C ALA A 290 18.39 -12.83 -11.43
N SER A 291 18.75 -14.08 -11.12
CA SER A 291 20.13 -14.52 -10.96
C SER A 291 20.57 -15.48 -12.06
N SER A 292 21.85 -15.46 -12.41
CA SER A 292 22.45 -16.41 -13.36
C SER A 292 23.23 -17.56 -12.70
N GLN A 293 23.70 -17.41 -11.45
CA GLN A 293 24.51 -18.42 -10.74
C GLN A 293 24.10 -18.65 -9.27
N GLY A 294 23.13 -17.89 -8.75
CA GLY A 294 22.67 -17.92 -7.36
C GLY A 294 21.15 -17.81 -7.24
N GLU A 295 20.68 -17.19 -6.16
CA GLU A 295 19.24 -17.05 -5.87
C GLU A 295 18.64 -15.81 -6.55
N GLY A 296 17.48 -15.96 -7.20
CA GLY A 296 16.64 -14.84 -7.63
C GLY A 296 15.38 -14.74 -6.79
N VAL A 297 15.22 -13.64 -6.06
CA VAL A 297 14.09 -13.35 -5.16
C VAL A 297 13.27 -12.20 -5.71
N GLY A 298 11.97 -12.41 -5.97
CA GLY A 298 11.04 -11.34 -6.29
C GLY A 298 10.64 -10.55 -5.04
N GLY A 299 10.55 -9.23 -5.16
CA GLY A 299 10.05 -8.35 -4.11
C GLY A 299 8.55 -8.53 -3.89
N SER A 300 8.08 -8.30 -2.66
CA SER A 300 6.64 -8.33 -2.36
C SER A 300 5.90 -7.15 -3.01
N GLY A 301 4.64 -7.37 -3.39
CA GLY A 301 3.72 -6.29 -3.71
C GLY A 301 3.38 -5.48 -2.46
N GLY A 302 3.15 -4.18 -2.64
CA GLY A 302 2.70 -3.29 -1.58
C GLY A 302 1.21 -3.48 -1.26
N PRO A 303 0.77 -3.22 -0.02
CA PRO A 303 -0.65 -3.23 0.30
C PRO A 303 -1.36 -2.01 -0.30
N GLY A 304 -2.65 -2.15 -0.60
CA GLY A 304 -3.51 -1.02 -0.95
C GLY A 304 -3.70 -0.03 0.20
N GLY A 305 -4.29 1.12 -0.12
CA GLY A 305 -4.73 2.12 0.85
C GLY A 305 -6.21 2.00 1.20
N ASP A 306 -6.60 2.34 2.43
CA ASP A 306 -8.01 2.24 2.85
C ASP A 306 -8.91 3.23 2.09
N GLY A 307 -10.13 2.80 1.79
CA GLY A 307 -11.17 3.64 1.18
C GLY A 307 -11.85 4.57 2.17
N GLY A 308 -12.52 5.61 1.64
CA GLY A 308 -13.35 6.52 2.43
C GLY A 308 -14.63 5.85 2.95
N PHE A 309 -15.44 6.58 3.71
CA PHE A 309 -16.71 6.06 4.25
C PHE A 309 -17.56 5.37 3.18
N SER A 310 -17.81 6.03 2.04
CA SER A 310 -18.50 5.45 0.87
C SER A 310 -17.56 5.06 -0.29
N GLY A 311 -16.26 4.98 -0.03
CA GLY A 311 -15.25 4.65 -1.04
C GLY A 311 -14.98 3.16 -1.18
N THR A 312 -14.18 2.73 -2.15
CA THR A 312 -13.61 1.37 -2.17
C THR A 312 -12.21 1.37 -1.60
N GLY A 313 -11.82 0.25 -0.98
CA GLY A 313 -10.41 0.02 -0.63
C GLY A 313 -9.56 -0.17 -1.88
N GLY A 314 -8.30 0.24 -1.82
CA GLY A 314 -7.35 0.01 -2.90
C GLY A 314 -6.90 -1.45 -2.99
N ASP A 315 -6.64 -1.91 -4.21
CA ASP A 315 -6.10 -3.25 -4.46
C ASP A 315 -4.66 -3.39 -3.95
N GLY A 316 -4.26 -4.60 -3.60
CA GLY A 316 -2.86 -4.94 -3.36
C GLY A 316 -2.05 -5.06 -4.65
N GLY A 317 -0.76 -4.71 -4.57
CA GLY A 317 0.19 -4.90 -5.67
C GLY A 317 0.58 -6.36 -5.86
N ASN A 318 0.95 -6.75 -7.07
CA ASN A 318 1.43 -8.10 -7.35
C ASN A 318 2.84 -8.33 -6.81
N GLY A 319 3.16 -9.55 -6.42
CA GLY A 319 4.53 -9.98 -6.12
C GLY A 319 5.40 -10.09 -7.36
N GLY A 320 6.67 -9.73 -7.24
CA GLY A 320 7.67 -9.83 -8.31
C GLY A 320 8.13 -11.27 -8.58
N ARG A 321 8.68 -11.52 -9.76
CA ARG A 321 9.21 -12.85 -10.13
C ARG A 321 10.58 -13.10 -9.51
N GLY A 322 10.79 -14.31 -8.99
CA GLY A 322 12.13 -14.84 -8.68
C GLY A 322 12.62 -15.80 -9.76
N ALA A 323 13.87 -15.68 -10.21
CA ALA A 323 14.46 -16.60 -11.18
C ALA A 323 15.96 -16.83 -10.90
N GLY A 324 16.44 -18.07 -10.82
CA GLY A 324 17.87 -18.33 -10.60
C GLY A 324 18.28 -19.80 -10.60
N VAL A 325 19.41 -20.12 -9.97
CA VAL A 325 19.73 -21.50 -9.55
C VAL A 325 18.71 -21.96 -8.52
N THR A 326 18.38 -21.08 -7.56
CA THR A 326 17.14 -21.11 -6.78
C THR A 326 16.29 -19.89 -7.14
N GLY A 327 14.97 -20.03 -7.06
CA GLY A 327 14.01 -18.96 -7.39
C GLY A 327 12.93 -18.83 -6.33
N SER A 328 12.75 -17.62 -5.81
CA SER A 328 11.79 -17.30 -4.75
C SER A 328 10.86 -16.18 -5.23
N GLY A 329 9.58 -16.47 -5.48
CA GLY A 329 8.60 -15.46 -5.90
C GLY A 329 8.16 -14.56 -4.74
N GLY A 330 7.95 -13.27 -5.01
CA GLY A 330 7.48 -12.33 -3.99
C GLY A 330 6.00 -12.54 -3.65
N TYR A 331 5.59 -12.23 -2.41
CA TYR A 331 4.17 -12.30 -2.03
C TYR A 331 3.35 -11.17 -2.67
N GLY A 332 2.08 -11.44 -2.97
CA GLY A 332 1.12 -10.39 -3.30
C GLY A 332 0.78 -9.53 -2.09
N GLY A 333 0.59 -8.22 -2.32
CA GLY A 333 0.13 -7.29 -1.29
C GLY A 333 -1.34 -7.49 -0.94
N SER A 334 -1.74 -7.16 0.28
CA SER A 334 -3.15 -7.22 0.68
C SER A 334 -3.96 -6.08 0.03
N GLY A 335 -5.18 -6.39 -0.39
CA GLY A 335 -6.20 -5.36 -0.62
C GLY A 335 -6.58 -4.66 0.68
N ALA A 336 -7.12 -3.45 0.57
CA ALA A 336 -7.42 -2.60 1.71
C ALA A 336 -8.92 -2.51 2.02
N ASN A 337 -9.24 -2.00 3.21
CA ASN A 337 -10.62 -2.05 3.71
C ASN A 337 -11.46 -0.87 3.20
N SER A 338 -12.78 -1.05 3.25
CA SER A 338 -13.76 0.05 3.21
C SER A 338 -14.77 -0.07 4.36
N ARG A 339 -15.42 1.05 4.71
CA ARG A 339 -16.46 1.09 5.75
C ARG A 339 -17.86 0.77 5.24
N VAL A 340 -18.23 1.26 4.06
CA VAL A 340 -19.54 1.02 3.42
C VAL A 340 -19.39 0.45 2.01
N GLY A 341 -18.34 0.83 1.28
CA GLY A 341 -18.05 0.31 -0.06
C GLY A 341 -17.34 -1.05 -0.05
N GLN A 342 -16.88 -1.48 -1.23
CA GLN A 342 -16.18 -2.76 -1.41
C GLN A 342 -14.75 -2.69 -0.85
N GLY A 343 -14.28 -3.81 -0.33
CA GLY A 343 -12.85 -3.99 -0.03
C GLY A 343 -12.04 -4.21 -1.31
N GLY A 344 -10.78 -3.75 -1.32
CA GLY A 344 -9.87 -3.93 -2.45
C GLY A 344 -9.44 -5.39 -2.60
N ALA A 345 -9.12 -5.82 -3.83
CA ALA A 345 -8.64 -7.17 -4.09
C ALA A 345 -7.19 -7.37 -3.61
N GLY A 346 -6.84 -8.60 -3.23
CA GLY A 346 -5.46 -9.00 -2.97
C GLY A 346 -4.64 -9.11 -4.26
N GLY A 347 -3.40 -8.66 -4.22
CA GLY A 347 -2.46 -8.79 -5.34
C GLY A 347 -2.01 -10.24 -5.56
N LYS A 348 -1.62 -10.59 -6.78
CA LYS A 348 -1.20 -11.96 -7.10
C LYS A 348 0.20 -12.27 -6.56
N GLY A 349 0.43 -13.53 -6.21
CA GLY A 349 1.75 -14.04 -5.86
C GLY A 349 2.70 -14.06 -7.07
N GLY A 350 3.96 -13.71 -6.81
CA GLY A 350 5.03 -13.69 -7.79
C GLY A 350 5.44 -15.10 -8.22
N SER A 351 5.71 -15.28 -9.51
CA SER A 351 6.20 -16.55 -10.05
C SER A 351 7.64 -16.86 -9.61
N ALA A 352 7.99 -18.15 -9.57
CA ALA A 352 9.35 -18.61 -9.34
C ALA A 352 9.84 -19.49 -10.49
N SER A 353 11.12 -19.38 -10.84
CA SER A 353 11.76 -20.23 -11.83
C SER A 353 13.14 -20.67 -11.35
N SER A 354 13.48 -21.93 -11.50
CA SER A 354 14.85 -22.42 -11.24
C SER A 354 15.38 -23.28 -12.38
N THR A 355 16.71 -23.33 -12.52
CA THR A 355 17.35 -24.31 -13.42
C THR A 355 17.51 -25.65 -12.68
N THR A 356 18.29 -25.66 -11.59
CA THR A 356 18.71 -26.90 -10.91
C THR A 356 18.29 -27.00 -9.44
N GLY A 357 18.06 -25.88 -8.75
CA GLY A 357 17.64 -25.83 -7.34
C GLY A 357 16.13 -25.66 -7.16
N ALA A 358 15.70 -25.29 -5.94
CA ALA A 358 14.29 -25.07 -5.62
C ALA A 358 13.71 -23.82 -6.30
N ALA A 359 12.47 -23.93 -6.79
CA ALA A 359 11.61 -22.83 -7.20
C ALA A 359 10.40 -22.77 -6.26
N LYS A 360 10.28 -21.72 -5.44
CA LYS A 360 9.14 -21.50 -4.54
C LYS A 360 8.45 -20.20 -4.92
N ALA A 361 7.26 -20.29 -5.48
CA ALA A 361 6.49 -19.10 -5.85
C ALA A 361 5.85 -18.44 -4.62
N GLY A 362 5.58 -17.13 -4.72
CA GLY A 362 5.01 -16.34 -3.64
C GLY A 362 3.51 -16.60 -3.48
N GLY A 363 3.01 -16.49 -2.26
CA GLY A 363 1.56 -16.54 -2.00
C GLY A 363 0.84 -15.29 -2.50
N GLY A 364 -0.45 -15.41 -2.80
CA GLY A 364 -1.32 -14.29 -3.10
C GLY A 364 -1.67 -13.48 -1.85
N GLY A 365 -1.97 -12.20 -2.02
CA GLY A 365 -2.38 -11.32 -0.92
C GLY A 365 -3.84 -11.53 -0.54
N HIS A 366 -4.20 -11.25 0.71
CA HIS A 366 -5.59 -11.31 1.15
C HIS A 366 -6.42 -10.15 0.56
N GLY A 367 -7.70 -10.39 0.31
CA GLY A 367 -8.66 -9.34 -0.01
C GLY A 367 -8.98 -8.47 1.22
N GLY A 368 -9.26 -7.19 0.98
CA GLY A 368 -9.64 -6.24 2.02
C GLY A 368 -11.11 -6.39 2.42
N ASN A 369 -11.45 -5.97 3.64
CA ASN A 369 -12.81 -6.09 4.16
C ASN A 369 -13.78 -5.08 3.53
N GLY A 370 -15.01 -5.54 3.29
CA GLY A 370 -16.10 -4.73 2.74
C GLY A 370 -17.06 -4.20 3.80
N GLY A 371 -17.81 -3.15 3.45
CA GLY A 371 -18.82 -2.56 4.34
C GLY A 371 -20.12 -3.38 4.49
N THR A 372 -21.02 -2.87 5.33
CA THR A 372 -22.33 -3.49 5.70
C THR A 372 -23.28 -3.82 4.56
N PHE A 373 -23.09 -3.26 3.38
CA PHE A 373 -23.93 -3.51 2.20
C PHE A 373 -23.10 -3.79 0.94
N SER A 374 -21.83 -4.17 1.12
CA SER A 374 -20.85 -4.37 0.06
C SER A 374 -20.15 -5.71 0.18
N THR A 375 -19.43 -6.07 -0.87
CA THR A 375 -18.61 -7.28 -0.89
C THR A 375 -17.25 -7.06 -0.24
N GLY A 376 -16.72 -8.10 0.41
CA GLY A 376 -15.27 -8.17 0.63
C GLY A 376 -14.51 -8.22 -0.70
N GLY A 377 -13.25 -7.80 -0.69
CA GLY A 377 -12.36 -7.92 -1.84
C GLY A 377 -11.96 -9.38 -2.08
N ARG A 378 -11.73 -9.77 -3.34
CA ARG A 378 -11.24 -11.12 -3.66
C ARG A 378 -9.80 -11.30 -3.18
N GLY A 379 -9.45 -12.47 -2.68
CA GLY A 379 -8.07 -12.88 -2.45
C GLY A 379 -7.28 -13.03 -3.75
N GLY A 380 -5.99 -12.70 -3.71
CA GLY A 380 -5.08 -12.83 -4.84
C GLY A 380 -4.70 -14.29 -5.09
N ASP A 381 -4.59 -14.67 -6.36
CA ASP A 381 -4.08 -16.00 -6.73
C ASP A 381 -2.58 -16.13 -6.34
N GLY A 382 -2.12 -17.32 -5.97
CA GLY A 382 -0.72 -17.60 -5.71
C GLY A 382 0.16 -17.48 -6.97
N GLY A 383 1.48 -17.60 -6.82
CA GLY A 383 2.40 -17.62 -7.95
C GLY A 383 2.63 -19.03 -8.53
N ASN A 384 3.01 -19.10 -9.81
CA ASN A 384 3.44 -20.35 -10.46
C ASN A 384 4.93 -20.62 -10.25
N ALA A 385 5.31 -21.87 -9.98
CA ALA A 385 6.71 -22.31 -9.89
C ALA A 385 7.09 -23.27 -11.03
N THR A 386 8.26 -23.07 -11.63
CA THR A 386 8.81 -23.93 -12.70
C THR A 386 10.27 -24.27 -12.43
N THR A 387 10.69 -25.50 -12.77
CA THR A 387 12.08 -25.95 -12.59
C THR A 387 12.49 -26.90 -13.72
N THR A 388 13.79 -26.96 -14.07
CA THR A 388 14.30 -27.94 -15.06
C THR A 388 14.65 -29.28 -14.41
N THR A 389 15.40 -29.27 -13.30
CA THR A 389 15.81 -30.50 -12.60
C THR A 389 15.67 -30.45 -11.07
N GLY A 390 15.12 -29.37 -10.52
CA GLY A 390 14.95 -29.16 -9.08
C GLY A 390 13.54 -29.46 -8.58
N THR A 391 13.17 -28.84 -7.46
CA THR A 391 11.82 -28.93 -6.89
C THR A 391 11.04 -27.64 -7.18
N ALA A 392 9.74 -27.76 -7.47
CA ALA A 392 8.84 -26.62 -7.68
C ALA A 392 7.67 -26.67 -6.68
N LYS A 393 7.48 -25.58 -5.91
CA LYS A 393 6.29 -25.36 -5.08
C LYS A 393 5.57 -24.08 -5.51
N GLY A 394 4.30 -24.24 -5.86
CA GLY A 394 3.39 -23.13 -6.15
C GLY A 394 3.05 -22.32 -4.91
N GLY A 395 2.70 -21.07 -5.15
CA GLY A 395 2.17 -20.18 -4.14
C GLY A 395 0.76 -20.59 -3.73
N ASP A 396 0.46 -20.40 -2.45
CA ASP A 396 -0.89 -20.52 -1.92
C ASP A 396 -1.69 -19.26 -2.30
N GLY A 397 -3.00 -19.39 -2.52
CA GLY A 397 -3.90 -18.25 -2.75
C GLY A 397 -4.17 -17.50 -1.44
N GLY A 398 -4.37 -16.18 -1.52
CA GLY A 398 -4.78 -15.37 -0.38
C GLY A 398 -6.28 -15.51 -0.08
N ASP A 399 -6.68 -15.34 1.18
CA ASP A 399 -8.08 -15.38 1.56
C ASP A 399 -8.87 -14.18 1.02
N GLY A 400 -10.17 -14.37 0.81
CA GLY A 400 -11.12 -13.29 0.53
C GLY A 400 -11.37 -12.40 1.76
N GLY A 401 -11.71 -11.14 1.50
CA GLY A 401 -12.04 -10.18 2.54
C GLY A 401 -13.35 -10.53 3.25
N ARG A 402 -13.38 -10.34 4.58
CA ARG A 402 -14.61 -10.49 5.36
C ARG A 402 -15.46 -9.22 5.23
N PRO A 403 -16.80 -9.33 5.14
CA PRO A 403 -17.70 -8.19 5.00
C PRO A 403 -18.37 -7.86 6.35
N ASN A 404 -19.41 -7.03 6.30
CA ASN A 404 -20.59 -7.16 7.17
C ASN A 404 -21.83 -7.45 6.26
N GLY A 405 -21.66 -8.37 5.31
CA GLY A 405 -22.35 -8.45 4.01
C GLY A 405 -22.03 -9.78 3.29
N THR A 406 -21.65 -9.79 2.00
CA THR A 406 -21.17 -11.03 1.33
C THR A 406 -19.65 -11.04 1.20
N GLY A 407 -18.98 -12.12 1.60
CA GLY A 407 -17.51 -12.16 1.57
C GLY A 407 -16.91 -12.14 0.17
N GLY A 408 -15.64 -11.75 0.09
CA GLY A 408 -14.86 -11.92 -1.13
C GLY A 408 -14.48 -13.39 -1.34
N ALA A 409 -14.31 -13.82 -2.58
CA ALA A 409 -13.82 -15.17 -2.87
C ALA A 409 -12.32 -15.29 -2.59
N GLY A 410 -11.86 -16.49 -2.20
CA GLY A 410 -10.45 -16.82 -2.06
C GLY A 410 -9.69 -16.80 -3.39
N GLY A 411 -8.38 -16.60 -3.31
CA GLY A 411 -7.46 -16.75 -4.42
C GLY A 411 -7.14 -18.22 -4.73
N GLN A 412 -6.80 -18.52 -5.99
CA GLN A 412 -6.41 -19.89 -6.37
C GLN A 412 -4.97 -20.18 -5.97
N GLY A 413 -4.73 -21.38 -5.40
CA GLY A 413 -3.39 -21.96 -5.29
C GLY A 413 -2.89 -22.43 -6.65
N ASN A 414 -1.57 -22.44 -6.84
CA ASN A 414 -0.95 -22.71 -8.13
C ASN A 414 -0.04 -23.96 -8.16
N ASN A 415 0.43 -24.32 -9.36
CA ASN A 415 1.13 -25.59 -9.65
C ASN A 415 2.25 -25.93 -8.66
N GLY A 416 2.23 -27.15 -8.13
CA GLY A 416 3.20 -27.65 -7.14
C GLY A 416 2.72 -27.49 -5.70
N ASN A 417 1.54 -28.00 -5.38
CA ASN A 417 0.96 -28.02 -4.03
C ASN A 417 0.79 -26.62 -3.40
N GLY A 418 0.29 -25.64 -4.17
CA GLY A 418 -0.29 -24.42 -3.62
C GLY A 418 -1.73 -24.67 -3.14
N ASN A 419 -2.07 -24.23 -1.93
CA ASN A 419 -3.43 -24.29 -1.39
C ASN A 419 -4.28 -23.12 -1.90
N ASN A 420 -5.60 -23.30 -2.02
CA ASN A 420 -6.51 -22.16 -2.24
C ASN A 420 -6.67 -21.35 -0.96
N GLY A 421 -6.89 -20.04 -1.08
CA GLY A 421 -7.34 -19.20 0.02
C GLY A 421 -8.81 -19.50 0.38
N ALA A 422 -9.20 -19.18 1.60
CA ALA A 422 -10.59 -19.27 2.04
C ALA A 422 -11.44 -18.13 1.43
N ASP A 423 -12.74 -18.38 1.26
CA ASP A 423 -13.71 -17.31 1.02
C ASP A 423 -13.95 -16.52 2.33
N GLY A 424 -14.38 -15.27 2.23
CA GLY A 424 -14.79 -14.48 3.40
C GLY A 424 -16.11 -14.97 3.99
N ASP A 425 -16.12 -15.29 5.28
CA ASP A 425 -17.35 -15.57 6.05
C ASP A 425 -18.21 -14.28 6.15
N ALA A 426 -19.54 -14.42 6.11
CA ALA A 426 -20.52 -13.32 6.10
C ALA A 426 -20.92 -12.80 7.49
#